data_AF-A0A6C0F4B8-F1
#
_entry.id   AF-A0A6C0F4B8-F1
#
_cell.length_a   1.000
_cell.length_b   1.000
_cell.length_c   1.000
_cell.angle_alpha   90.00
_cell.angle_beta   90.00
_cell.angle_gamma   90.00
#
_symmetry.space_group_name_H-M   'P 1'
#
loop_
_entity.id
_entity.type
_entity.pdbx_description
1 polymer ?
#
loop_
_entity_poly.entity_id
_entity_poly.type
_entity_poly.pdbx_seq_one_letter_code
_entity_poly.pdbx_strand_id
1 'polypeptide(L)'
;MSWLDTEEVERLRKVYNKEHSKEEPVPEGTPEEIWANIQHRLSDKCATGSAECIVASLMQRPKAPKEWTIKRDEWLSSDDIDHVEKNYVKLFANYYYMGCIPIDFDLQSETHQCIVSSLCKAKLPELVKKGHEQIGIVFNTDPHDGPGEHWIAMFCDVRKDLEYPRITYFDSYAHAPEKEIKTLMKRWKTQWDATGVHSQPMKMTFNSTRHQFKDSECGMYCLYFHYACLMELPMEARIPDEVMNGFRQILFTAPKK
;
A
#
# COMPACT_ATOMS: atom_id res chain seq x y z
N MET A 1 -10.28 -17.43 13.02
CA MET A 1 -10.87 -16.94 11.76
C MET A 1 -10.01 -15.81 11.28
N SER A 2 -9.66 -15.82 10.00
CA SER A 2 -9.01 -14.67 9.36
C SER A 2 -9.98 -13.50 9.34
N TRP A 3 -9.50 -12.26 9.48
CA TRP A 3 -10.30 -11.07 9.22
C TRP A 3 -10.48 -10.82 7.71
N LEU A 4 -9.71 -11.53 6.87
CA LEU A 4 -9.78 -11.47 5.42
C LEU A 4 -11.15 -11.94 4.90
N ASP A 5 -11.67 -11.24 3.90
CA ASP A 5 -12.95 -11.58 3.29
C ASP A 5 -12.84 -12.77 2.31
N THR A 6 -13.98 -13.24 1.81
CA THR A 6 -14.08 -14.36 0.87
C THR A 6 -13.27 -14.13 -0.41
N GLU A 7 -13.27 -12.91 -0.95
CA GLU A 7 -12.59 -12.59 -2.21
C GLU A 7 -11.07 -12.57 -2.01
N GLU A 8 -10.61 -12.03 -0.87
CA GLU A 8 -9.21 -12.01 -0.47
C GLU A 8 -8.68 -13.43 -0.26
N VAL A 9 -9.39 -14.27 0.48
CA VAL A 9 -8.98 -15.68 0.70
C VAL A 9 -8.89 -16.43 -0.63
N GLU A 10 -9.85 -16.24 -1.53
CA GLU A 10 -9.84 -16.84 -2.85
C GLU A 10 -8.70 -16.29 -3.73
N ARG A 11 -8.35 -15.01 -3.59
CA ARG A 11 -7.20 -14.42 -4.28
C ARG A 11 -5.88 -15.00 -3.77
N LEU A 12 -5.73 -15.15 -2.45
CA LEU A 12 -4.56 -15.78 -1.85
C LEU A 12 -4.43 -17.24 -2.29
N ARG A 13 -5.52 -17.99 -2.44
CA ARG A 13 -5.52 -19.34 -3.02
C ARG A 13 -4.93 -19.36 -4.43
N LYS A 14 -5.40 -18.46 -5.30
CA LYS A 14 -4.92 -18.35 -6.69
C LYS A 14 -3.43 -17.99 -6.73
N VAL A 15 -3.00 -17.05 -5.89
CA VAL A 15 -1.58 -16.68 -5.78
C VAL A 15 -0.75 -17.87 -5.28
N TYR A 16 -1.18 -18.51 -4.19
CA TYR A 16 -0.50 -19.69 -3.64
C TYR A 16 -0.30 -20.77 -4.71
N ASN A 17 -1.37 -21.15 -5.41
CA ASN A 17 -1.34 -22.19 -6.45
C ASN A 17 -0.43 -21.83 -7.64
N LYS A 18 -0.35 -20.54 -7.99
CA LYS A 18 0.55 -20.08 -9.04
C LYS A 18 2.02 -20.19 -8.62
N GLU A 19 2.34 -19.74 -7.41
CA GLU A 19 3.71 -19.75 -6.89
C GLU A 19 4.20 -21.15 -6.53
N HIS A 20 3.29 -22.04 -6.13
CA HIS A 20 3.55 -23.45 -5.78
C HIS A 20 3.02 -24.40 -6.87
N SER A 21 3.19 -24.03 -8.14
CA SER A 21 2.68 -24.78 -9.31
C SER A 21 3.18 -26.23 -9.45
N LYS A 22 4.17 -26.64 -8.63
CA LYS A 22 4.69 -28.02 -8.57
C LYS A 22 4.00 -28.89 -7.52
N GLU A 23 3.20 -28.29 -6.64
CA GLU A 23 2.45 -28.98 -5.59
C GLU A 23 1.01 -29.21 -6.05
N GLU A 24 0.29 -30.13 -5.40
CA GLU A 24 -1.15 -30.26 -5.67
C GLU A 24 -1.84 -28.93 -5.32
N PRO A 25 -2.73 -28.39 -6.17
CA PRO A 25 -3.34 -27.09 -5.90
C PRO A 25 -4.23 -27.13 -4.65
N VAL A 26 -4.29 -26.02 -3.93
CA VAL A 26 -5.33 -25.80 -2.90
C VAL A 26 -6.69 -25.80 -3.59
N PRO A 27 -7.60 -26.71 -3.20
CA PRO A 27 -8.91 -26.85 -3.83
C PRO A 27 -9.81 -25.63 -3.56
N GLU A 28 -10.83 -25.46 -4.39
CA GLU A 28 -11.93 -24.55 -4.11
C GLU A 28 -12.78 -25.08 -2.95
N GLY A 29 -13.38 -24.17 -2.20
CA GLY A 29 -14.16 -24.50 -1.01
C GLY A 29 -14.64 -23.24 -0.29
N THR A 30 -15.06 -23.41 0.94
CA THR A 30 -15.38 -22.28 1.83
C THR A 30 -14.11 -21.48 2.17
N PRO A 31 -14.21 -20.19 2.50
CA PRO A 31 -13.08 -19.39 2.94
C PRO A 31 -12.30 -20.05 4.10
N GLU A 32 -13.00 -20.68 5.03
CA GLU A 32 -12.40 -21.36 6.18
C GLU A 32 -11.55 -22.57 5.74
N GLU A 33 -12.06 -23.38 4.81
CA GLU A 33 -11.34 -24.54 4.27
C GLU A 33 -10.11 -24.13 3.47
N ILE A 34 -10.26 -23.12 2.61
CA ILE A 34 -9.16 -22.57 1.80
C ILE A 34 -8.08 -22.01 2.73
N TRP A 35 -8.47 -21.21 3.72
CA TRP A 35 -7.55 -20.60 4.67
C TRP A 35 -6.80 -21.66 5.49
N ALA A 36 -7.51 -22.68 6.01
CA ALA A 36 -6.91 -23.76 6.77
C ALA A 36 -5.89 -24.56 5.93
N ASN A 37 -6.17 -24.78 4.63
CA ASN A 37 -5.23 -25.42 3.72
C ASN A 37 -3.95 -24.60 3.54
N ILE A 38 -4.08 -23.29 3.29
CA ILE A 38 -2.93 -22.38 3.13
C ILE A 38 -2.11 -22.34 4.44
N GLN A 39 -2.78 -22.21 5.59
CA GLN A 39 -2.13 -22.24 6.91
C GLN A 39 -1.32 -23.52 7.12
N HIS A 40 -1.92 -24.68 6.83
CA HIS A 40 -1.26 -25.97 7.00
C HIS A 40 0.00 -26.08 6.14
N ARG A 41 -0.10 -25.71 4.86
CA ARG A 41 1.01 -25.83 3.90
C ARG A 41 2.14 -24.83 4.15
N LEU A 42 1.85 -23.70 4.78
CA LEU A 42 2.85 -22.69 5.14
C LEU A 42 3.32 -22.81 6.60
N SER A 43 2.88 -23.83 7.34
CA SER A 43 3.16 -23.97 8.78
C SER A 43 4.66 -23.99 9.13
N ASP A 44 5.51 -24.57 8.27
CA ASP A 44 6.97 -24.56 8.44
C ASP A 44 7.58 -23.14 8.42
N LYS A 45 6.99 -22.23 7.63
CA LYS A 45 7.43 -20.84 7.54
C LYS A 45 6.69 -19.94 8.54
N CYS A 46 5.43 -20.27 8.80
CA CYS A 46 4.51 -19.50 9.62
C CYS A 46 3.94 -20.35 10.74
N ALA A 47 4.77 -20.62 11.75
CA ALA A 47 4.43 -21.50 12.86
C ALA A 47 3.16 -21.10 13.62
N THR A 48 2.88 -19.79 13.70
CA THR A 48 1.68 -19.24 14.35
C THR A 48 0.44 -19.27 13.44
N GLY A 49 0.62 -19.49 12.13
CA GLY A 49 -0.44 -19.38 11.14
C GLY A 49 -1.06 -17.99 11.03
N SER A 50 -0.36 -16.94 11.48
CA SER A 50 -0.90 -15.57 11.46
C SER A 50 -1.08 -15.06 10.03
N ALA A 51 -2.08 -14.22 9.81
CA ALA A 51 -2.38 -13.69 8.48
C ALA A 51 -1.22 -12.85 7.94
N GLU A 52 -0.56 -12.08 8.80
CA GLU A 52 0.62 -11.27 8.50
C GLU A 52 1.75 -12.15 7.94
N CYS A 53 2.07 -13.25 8.61
CA CYS A 53 3.12 -14.15 8.15
C CYS A 53 2.75 -14.83 6.83
N ILE A 54 1.50 -15.27 6.68
CA ILE A 54 1.03 -15.98 5.49
C ILE A 54 1.05 -15.05 4.28
N VAL A 55 0.46 -13.86 4.40
CA VAL A 55 0.47 -12.85 3.34
C VAL A 55 1.92 -12.48 3.00
N ALA A 56 2.77 -12.27 4.01
CA ALA A 56 4.18 -11.98 3.77
C ALA A 56 4.94 -13.11 3.08
N SER A 57 4.59 -14.36 3.36
CA SER A 57 5.19 -15.54 2.71
C SER A 57 4.76 -15.69 1.25
N LEU A 58 3.61 -15.12 0.87
CA LEU A 58 3.09 -15.09 -0.50
C LEU A 58 3.57 -13.89 -1.31
N MET A 59 4.21 -12.91 -0.68
CA MET A 59 4.84 -11.80 -1.39
C MET A 59 6.03 -12.28 -2.21
N GLN A 60 5.99 -12.05 -3.52
CA GLN A 60 7.15 -12.19 -4.38
C GLN A 60 8.13 -11.06 -4.12
N ARG A 61 9.09 -11.29 -3.23
CA ARG A 61 10.10 -10.28 -2.89
C ARG A 61 10.92 -9.85 -4.13
N PRO A 62 10.79 -8.60 -4.63
CA PRO A 62 11.68 -8.10 -5.67
C PRO A 62 13.15 -8.14 -5.21
N LYS A 63 14.07 -7.98 -6.16
CA LYS A 63 15.47 -7.79 -5.82
C LYS A 63 15.62 -6.43 -5.14
N ALA A 64 16.40 -6.39 -4.07
CA ALA A 64 16.82 -5.13 -3.47
C ALA A 64 17.58 -4.25 -4.48
N PRO A 65 17.57 -2.92 -4.28
CA PRO A 65 18.45 -1.99 -5.00
C PRO A 65 19.90 -2.45 -5.00
N LYS A 66 20.64 -2.18 -6.07
CA LYS A 66 22.06 -2.59 -6.17
C LYS A 66 22.92 -1.88 -5.14
N GLU A 67 22.55 -0.65 -4.82
CA GLU A 67 23.16 0.26 -3.86
C GLU A 67 23.22 -0.39 -2.47
N TRP A 68 22.26 -1.27 -2.14
CA TRP A 68 22.22 -2.00 -0.87
C TRP A 68 23.32 -3.05 -0.71
N THR A 69 24.07 -3.36 -1.78
CA THR A 69 25.32 -4.13 -1.65
C THR A 69 26.40 -3.35 -0.92
N ILE A 70 26.38 -2.02 -1.00
CA ILE A 70 27.33 -1.10 -0.39
C ILE A 70 26.75 -0.57 0.92
N LYS A 71 25.54 -0.02 0.86
CA LYS A 71 24.86 0.60 2.00
C LYS A 71 23.38 0.23 2.00
N ARG A 72 23.02 -0.64 2.95
CA ARG A 72 21.73 -1.34 2.98
C ARG A 72 20.52 -0.45 3.26
N ASP A 73 20.76 0.67 3.92
CA ASP A 73 19.73 1.63 4.30
C ASP A 73 19.51 2.72 3.24
N GLU A 74 20.18 2.67 2.08
CA GLU A 74 19.95 3.63 0.99
C GLU A 74 18.47 3.77 0.60
N TRP A 75 18.14 4.96 0.08
CA TRP A 75 16.79 5.36 -0.30
C TRP A 75 16.19 4.39 -1.32
N LEU A 76 14.88 4.22 -1.25
CA LEU A 76 14.14 3.55 -2.32
C LEU A 76 13.92 4.53 -3.48
N SER A 77 14.08 4.02 -4.70
CA SER A 77 13.61 4.69 -5.91
C SER A 77 12.12 4.42 -6.14
N SER A 78 11.50 5.19 -7.05
CA SER A 78 10.14 4.93 -7.51
C SER A 78 9.96 3.49 -8.02
N ASP A 79 10.95 2.95 -8.74
CA ASP A 79 10.91 1.59 -9.27
C ASP A 79 10.89 0.55 -8.15
N ASP A 80 11.65 0.77 -7.08
CA ASP A 80 11.68 -0.16 -5.94
C ASP A 80 10.35 -0.20 -5.21
N ILE A 81 9.73 0.96 -5.00
CA ILE A 81 8.41 1.11 -4.39
C ILE A 81 7.35 0.44 -5.28
N ASP A 82 7.34 0.75 -6.57
CA ASP A 82 6.40 0.19 -7.54
C ASP A 82 6.50 -1.34 -7.63
N HIS A 83 7.70 -1.92 -7.51
CA HIS A 83 7.86 -3.38 -7.50
C HIS A 83 7.21 -4.03 -6.28
N VAL A 84 7.30 -3.42 -5.10
CA VAL A 84 6.64 -3.92 -3.89
C VAL A 84 5.13 -3.75 -3.99
N GLU A 85 4.66 -2.57 -4.38
CA GLU A 85 3.24 -2.25 -4.52
C GLU A 85 2.51 -3.14 -5.53
N LYS A 86 3.19 -3.52 -6.62
CA LYS A 86 2.67 -4.53 -7.57
C LYS A 86 2.38 -5.88 -6.89
N ASN A 87 3.10 -6.24 -5.83
CA ASN A 87 2.79 -7.46 -5.08
C ASN A 87 1.60 -7.28 -4.14
N TYR A 88 1.46 -6.12 -3.51
CA TYR A 88 0.24 -5.81 -2.75
C TYR A 88 -0.98 -5.89 -3.67
N VAL A 89 -0.93 -5.27 -4.86
CA VAL A 89 -2.00 -5.38 -5.85
C VAL A 89 -2.29 -6.83 -6.25
N LYS A 90 -1.29 -7.72 -6.33
CA LYS A 90 -1.53 -9.15 -6.61
C LYS A 90 -2.26 -9.85 -5.46
N LEU A 91 -2.00 -9.48 -4.22
CA LEU A 91 -2.50 -10.17 -3.03
C LEU A 91 -3.88 -9.68 -2.59
N PHE A 92 -4.13 -8.36 -2.67
CA PHE A 92 -5.37 -7.75 -2.21
C PHE A 92 -6.28 -7.43 -3.40
N ALA A 93 -7.52 -7.94 -3.35
CA ALA A 93 -8.39 -7.95 -4.53
C ALA A 93 -8.83 -6.56 -4.99
N ASN A 94 -9.14 -5.73 -4.00
CA ASN A 94 -9.76 -4.41 -4.17
C ASN A 94 -8.74 -3.27 -4.09
N TYR A 95 -7.46 -3.61 -3.92
CA TYR A 95 -6.37 -2.65 -3.84
C TYR A 95 -5.91 -2.19 -5.23
N TYR A 96 -5.87 -0.87 -5.41
CA TYR A 96 -5.33 -0.20 -6.57
C TYR A 96 -4.22 0.75 -6.16
N TYR A 97 -3.01 0.45 -6.63
CA TYR A 97 -1.88 1.34 -6.45
C TYR A 97 -1.77 2.30 -7.64
N MET A 98 -1.75 3.59 -7.35
CA MET A 98 -1.76 4.63 -8.39
C MET A 98 -0.38 4.99 -8.92
N GLY A 99 0.69 4.70 -8.17
CA GLY A 99 2.07 4.98 -8.54
C GLY A 99 2.80 5.88 -7.55
N CYS A 100 4.09 6.07 -7.83
CA CYS A 100 4.92 7.12 -7.24
C CYS A 100 4.71 8.42 -8.01
N ILE A 101 4.16 9.46 -7.36
CA ILE A 101 3.70 10.67 -8.03
C ILE A 101 4.37 11.92 -7.44
N PRO A 102 4.96 12.82 -8.25
CA PRO A 102 5.51 14.10 -7.78
C PRO A 102 4.44 15.01 -7.15
N ILE A 103 4.84 15.93 -6.27
CA ILE A 103 3.91 16.78 -5.51
C ILE A 103 3.06 17.70 -6.39
N ASP A 104 3.57 18.08 -7.57
CA ASP A 104 2.92 18.95 -8.54
C ASP A 104 2.01 18.17 -9.51
N PHE A 105 1.47 17.02 -9.07
CA PHE A 105 0.57 16.16 -9.82
C PHE A 105 -0.66 16.83 -10.42
N ASP A 106 -1.11 17.95 -9.83
CA ASP A 106 -2.26 18.73 -10.26
C ASP A 106 -1.91 19.79 -11.33
N LEU A 107 -0.64 19.87 -11.77
CA LEU A 107 -0.20 20.81 -12.80
C LEU A 107 -0.91 20.53 -14.13
N GLN A 108 -1.55 21.58 -14.67
CA GLN A 108 -2.32 21.54 -15.91
C GLN A 108 -1.83 22.59 -16.90
N SER A 109 -1.93 22.27 -18.19
CA SER A 109 -1.75 23.24 -19.27
C SER A 109 -2.88 24.27 -19.30
N GLU A 110 -2.72 25.33 -20.08
CA GLU A 110 -3.79 26.29 -20.38
C GLU A 110 -5.01 25.62 -21.03
N THR A 111 -4.82 24.47 -21.69
CA THR A 111 -5.89 23.64 -22.28
C THR A 111 -6.46 22.61 -21.30
N HIS A 112 -6.19 22.75 -19.99
CA HIS A 112 -6.61 21.85 -18.92
C HIS A 112 -6.17 20.39 -19.11
N GLN A 113 -5.05 20.13 -19.78
CA GLN A 113 -4.46 18.79 -19.87
C GLN A 113 -3.56 18.54 -18.66
N CYS A 114 -3.60 17.35 -18.06
CA CYS A 114 -2.68 17.00 -16.98
C CYS A 114 -1.26 16.93 -17.53
N ILE A 115 -0.33 17.66 -16.93
CA ILE A 115 1.07 17.68 -17.36
C ILE A 115 1.86 16.55 -16.68
N VAL A 116 1.67 16.38 -15.37
CA VAL A 116 2.49 15.48 -14.55
C VAL A 116 1.86 14.10 -14.40
N SER A 117 0.59 14.04 -13.98
CA SER A 117 -0.07 12.78 -13.66
C SER A 117 -1.53 12.76 -14.04
N SER A 118 -2.03 11.58 -14.43
CA SER A 118 -3.46 11.34 -14.64
C SER A 118 -4.28 11.55 -13.36
N LEU A 119 -3.63 11.57 -12.18
CA LEU A 119 -4.22 11.93 -10.89
C LEU A 119 -4.93 13.29 -10.91
N CYS A 120 -4.46 14.24 -11.74
CA CYS A 120 -5.06 15.57 -11.83
C CYS A 120 -6.55 15.56 -12.26
N LYS A 121 -6.97 14.51 -12.98
CA LYS A 121 -8.35 14.30 -13.44
C LYS A 121 -9.03 13.10 -12.82
N ALA A 122 -8.32 12.33 -11.99
CA ALA A 122 -8.85 11.12 -11.41
C ALA A 122 -10.01 11.41 -10.45
N LYS A 123 -11.13 10.72 -10.67
CA LYS A 123 -12.31 10.81 -9.81
C LYS A 123 -12.47 9.53 -9.03
N LEU A 124 -12.57 9.65 -7.72
CA LEU A 124 -12.71 8.51 -6.82
C LEU A 124 -13.92 7.61 -7.18
N PRO A 125 -15.14 8.15 -7.46
CA PRO A 125 -16.27 7.31 -7.88
C PRO A 125 -16.02 6.52 -9.18
N GLU A 126 -15.18 7.01 -10.08
CA GLU A 126 -14.85 6.31 -11.34
C GLU A 126 -13.84 5.17 -11.10
N LEU A 127 -12.91 5.33 -10.15
CA LEU A 127 -12.00 4.26 -9.73
C LEU A 127 -12.78 3.13 -9.05
N VAL A 128 -13.70 3.47 -8.14
CA VAL A 128 -14.51 2.48 -7.41
C VAL A 128 -15.45 1.72 -8.34
N LYS A 129 -16.03 2.38 -9.35
CA LYS A 129 -16.82 1.69 -10.40
C LYS A 129 -16.03 0.64 -11.19
N LYS A 130 -14.69 0.71 -11.18
CA LYS A 130 -13.79 -0.30 -11.78
C LYS A 130 -13.39 -1.41 -10.81
N GLY A 131 -13.93 -1.40 -9.59
CA GLY A 131 -13.59 -2.37 -8.53
C GLY A 131 -12.42 -1.96 -7.64
N HIS A 132 -12.03 -0.68 -7.64
CA HIS A 132 -10.94 -0.18 -6.80
C HIS A 132 -11.50 0.49 -5.55
N GLU A 133 -11.64 -0.27 -4.46
CA GLU A 133 -12.23 0.23 -3.20
C GLU A 133 -11.15 0.66 -2.18
N GLN A 134 -9.93 0.16 -2.34
CA GLN A 134 -8.76 0.57 -1.56
C GLN A 134 -7.72 1.15 -2.53
N ILE A 135 -7.27 2.37 -2.30
CA ILE A 135 -6.39 3.09 -3.22
C ILE A 135 -5.18 3.60 -2.47
N GLY A 136 -3.98 3.18 -2.90
CA GLY A 136 -2.71 3.64 -2.35
C GLY A 136 -1.98 4.53 -3.34
N ILE A 137 -1.36 5.58 -2.83
CA ILE A 137 -0.51 6.50 -3.60
C ILE A 137 0.73 6.81 -2.77
N VAL A 138 1.90 6.74 -3.40
CA VAL A 138 3.13 7.27 -2.83
C VAL A 138 3.45 8.57 -3.54
N PHE A 139 3.78 9.62 -2.79
CA PHE A 139 4.19 10.91 -3.35
C PHE A 139 5.64 11.18 -3.05
N ASN A 140 6.33 11.81 -4.01
CA ASN A 140 7.56 12.53 -3.72
C ASN A 140 7.21 14.00 -3.43
N THR A 141 7.78 14.60 -2.39
CA THR A 141 7.60 16.02 -2.10
C THR A 141 8.29 16.94 -3.12
N ASP A 142 9.21 16.40 -3.92
CA ASP A 142 9.87 17.10 -5.00
C ASP A 142 8.95 17.18 -6.25
N PRO A 143 8.94 18.29 -7.02
CA PRO A 143 8.32 18.35 -8.33
C PRO A 143 8.86 17.32 -9.34
N HIS A 144 8.11 17.14 -10.43
CA HIS A 144 8.38 16.14 -11.45
C HIS A 144 9.74 16.24 -12.18
N ASP A 145 10.40 17.40 -12.13
CA ASP A 145 11.72 17.65 -12.72
C ASP A 145 12.87 17.65 -11.70
N GLY A 146 12.57 17.36 -10.43
CA GLY A 146 13.54 17.30 -9.34
C GLY A 146 14.18 15.91 -9.13
N PRO A 147 15.30 15.83 -8.39
CA PRO A 147 16.01 14.59 -8.10
C PRO A 147 15.32 13.66 -7.08
N GLY A 148 14.29 14.13 -6.38
CA GLY A 148 13.60 13.49 -5.27
C GLY A 148 14.07 14.00 -3.91
N GLU A 149 13.14 14.19 -2.97
CA GLU A 149 13.42 14.74 -1.63
C GLU A 149 12.90 13.87 -0.49
N HIS A 150 11.61 13.57 -0.47
CA HIS A 150 10.97 12.85 0.62
C HIS A 150 9.77 12.06 0.13
N TRP A 151 9.62 10.83 0.62
CA TRP A 151 8.49 9.97 0.30
C TRP A 151 7.43 10.09 1.39
N ILE A 152 6.20 10.38 0.96
CA ILE A 152 4.99 10.40 1.79
C ILE A 152 3.93 9.50 1.14
N ALA A 153 2.94 9.07 1.90
CA ALA A 153 1.93 8.13 1.41
C ALA A 153 0.51 8.63 1.65
N MET A 154 -0.42 8.12 0.85
CA MET A 154 -1.85 8.33 1.04
C MET A 154 -2.60 7.04 0.76
N PHE A 155 -3.50 6.68 1.66
CA PHE A 155 -4.37 5.52 1.51
C PHE A 155 -5.83 5.95 1.61
N CYS A 156 -6.65 5.57 0.63
CA CYS A 156 -8.09 5.81 0.62
C CYS A 156 -8.82 4.47 0.66
N ASP A 157 -9.67 4.26 1.66
CA ASP A 157 -10.50 3.07 1.82
C ASP A 157 -11.97 3.48 1.81
N VAL A 158 -12.71 2.93 0.86
CA VAL A 158 -14.14 3.17 0.67
C VAL A 158 -14.94 1.88 0.54
N ARG A 159 -14.39 0.75 1.00
CA ARG A 159 -15.12 -0.52 1.09
C ARG A 159 -16.49 -0.33 1.73
N LYS A 160 -17.51 -1.04 1.21
CA LYS A 160 -18.93 -0.78 1.49
C LYS A 160 -19.36 -1.14 2.92
N ASP A 161 -18.63 -2.04 3.56
CA ASP A 161 -18.86 -2.51 4.92
C ASP A 161 -18.31 -1.56 5.99
N LEU A 162 -17.50 -0.56 5.61
CA LEU A 162 -17.01 0.45 6.52
C LEU A 162 -18.14 1.34 7.07
N GLU A 163 -18.12 1.59 8.37
CA GLU A 163 -19.03 2.56 9.00
C GLU A 163 -18.84 3.96 8.40
N TYR A 164 -17.60 4.34 8.14
CA TYR A 164 -17.23 5.57 7.46
C TYR A 164 -16.05 5.31 6.52
N PRO A 165 -16.08 5.83 5.28
CA PRO A 165 -14.93 5.81 4.40
C PRO A 165 -13.82 6.69 4.98
N ARG A 166 -12.57 6.42 4.60
CA ARG A 166 -11.44 7.18 5.11
C ARG A 166 -10.41 7.45 4.01
N ILE A 167 -9.83 8.64 4.06
CA ILE A 167 -8.61 8.98 3.33
C ILE A 167 -7.57 9.45 4.34
N THR A 168 -6.42 8.78 4.33
CA THR A 168 -5.36 8.94 5.32
C THR A 168 -4.10 9.37 4.63
N TYR A 169 -3.53 10.50 5.04
CA TYR A 169 -2.19 10.92 4.70
C TYR A 169 -1.19 10.36 5.72
N PHE A 170 0.00 10.00 5.26
CA PHE A 170 1.06 9.52 6.12
C PHE A 170 2.39 10.17 5.75
N ASP A 171 3.04 10.75 6.74
CA ASP A 171 4.43 11.16 6.70
C ASP A 171 5.17 10.52 7.89
N SER A 172 6.25 9.79 7.61
CA SER A 172 7.04 9.12 8.65
C SER A 172 7.65 10.09 9.66
N TYR A 173 7.88 11.35 9.29
CA TYR A 173 8.30 12.43 10.19
C TYR A 173 7.16 13.12 10.95
N ALA A 174 5.91 12.80 10.60
CA ALA A 174 4.68 13.40 11.11
C ALA A 174 4.56 14.90 10.81
N HIS A 175 5.03 15.36 9.65
CA HIS A 175 4.65 16.70 9.18
C HIS A 175 3.19 16.73 8.74
N ALA A 176 2.60 17.92 8.74
CA ALA A 176 1.25 18.12 8.24
C ALA A 176 1.25 18.06 6.70
N PRO A 177 0.16 17.57 6.08
CA PRO A 177 0.11 17.42 4.63
C PRO A 177 0.25 18.75 3.88
N GLU A 178 0.88 18.68 2.72
CA GLU A 178 1.07 19.77 1.77
C GLU A 178 -0.28 20.25 1.20
N LYS A 179 -0.29 21.45 0.62
CA LYS A 179 -1.53 22.05 0.11
C LYS A 179 -2.13 21.23 -1.04
N GLU A 180 -1.29 20.62 -1.87
CA GLU A 180 -1.66 19.76 -2.99
C GLU A 180 -2.37 18.50 -2.48
N ILE A 181 -1.77 17.81 -1.51
CA ILE A 181 -2.36 16.63 -0.85
C ILE A 181 -3.69 16.99 -0.19
N LYS A 182 -3.75 18.09 0.58
CA LYS A 182 -5.01 18.55 1.21
C LYS A 182 -6.11 18.82 0.17
N THR A 183 -5.73 19.38 -0.98
CA THR A 183 -6.66 19.68 -2.08
C THR A 183 -7.21 18.39 -2.68
N LEU A 184 -6.34 17.41 -2.96
CA LEU A 184 -6.73 16.09 -3.44
C LEU A 184 -7.66 15.38 -2.45
N MET A 185 -7.29 15.32 -1.17
CA MET A 185 -8.09 14.67 -0.13
C MET A 185 -9.49 15.28 -0.04
N LYS A 186 -9.58 16.62 -0.06
CA LYS A 186 -10.86 17.33 -0.04
C LYS A 186 -11.68 17.09 -1.31
N ARG A 187 -11.01 17.06 -2.48
CA ARG A 187 -11.64 16.75 -3.78
C ARG A 187 -12.28 15.37 -3.77
N TRP A 188 -11.53 14.35 -3.37
CA TRP A 188 -12.04 12.97 -3.31
C TRP A 188 -13.10 12.76 -2.24
N LYS A 189 -12.93 13.36 -1.05
CA LYS A 189 -13.98 13.39 -0.01
C LYS A 189 -15.29 13.97 -0.55
N THR A 190 -15.23 15.13 -1.20
CA THR A 190 -16.43 15.80 -1.74
C THR A 190 -17.11 14.95 -2.81
N GLN A 191 -16.32 14.37 -3.72
CA GLN A 191 -16.82 13.48 -4.77
C GLN A 191 -17.48 12.22 -4.20
N TRP A 192 -16.89 11.62 -3.18
CA TRP A 192 -17.38 10.38 -2.59
C TRP A 192 -18.60 10.60 -1.70
N ASP A 193 -18.58 11.59 -0.81
CA ASP A 193 -19.72 11.91 0.05
C ASP A 193 -20.98 12.22 -0.77
N ALA A 194 -20.84 12.85 -1.94
CA ALA A 194 -21.93 13.12 -2.86
C ALA A 194 -22.60 11.86 -3.46
N THR A 195 -21.94 10.69 -3.40
CA THR A 195 -22.52 9.43 -3.87
C THR A 195 -23.58 8.86 -2.93
N GLY A 196 -23.52 9.22 -1.63
CA GLY A 196 -24.41 8.68 -0.61
C GLY A 196 -24.25 7.17 -0.35
N VAL A 197 -23.14 6.55 -0.81
CA VAL A 197 -22.88 5.13 -0.57
C VAL A 197 -22.78 4.81 0.92
N HIS A 198 -22.15 5.72 1.67
CA HIS A 198 -21.93 5.58 3.11
C HIS A 198 -22.82 6.52 3.91
N SER A 199 -23.31 6.03 5.05
CA SER A 199 -24.19 6.82 5.94
C SER A 199 -23.45 7.95 6.65
N GLN A 200 -22.15 7.75 6.89
CA GLN A 200 -21.26 8.74 7.50
C GLN A 200 -20.33 9.36 6.47
N PRO A 201 -19.96 10.64 6.63
CA PRO A 201 -19.06 11.31 5.71
C PRO A 201 -17.63 10.77 5.83
N MET A 202 -16.88 10.83 4.72
CA MET A 202 -15.48 10.41 4.68
C MET A 202 -14.61 11.15 5.70
N LYS A 203 -13.82 10.42 6.47
CA LYS A 203 -12.84 11.03 7.37
C LYS A 203 -11.54 11.30 6.63
N MET A 204 -11.03 12.52 6.77
CA MET A 204 -9.67 12.87 6.36
C MET A 204 -8.79 12.79 7.60
N THR A 205 -7.78 11.94 7.58
CA THR A 205 -6.89 11.71 8.73
C THR A 205 -5.42 11.80 8.33
N PHE A 206 -4.56 12.04 9.31
CA PHE A 206 -3.12 11.96 9.15
C PHE A 206 -2.46 11.49 10.44
N ASN A 207 -1.27 10.89 10.35
CA ASN A 207 -0.56 10.46 11.53
C ASN A 207 0.02 11.65 12.31
N SER A 208 -0.08 11.60 13.63
CA SER A 208 0.59 12.54 14.55
C SER A 208 1.85 11.95 15.17
N THR A 209 1.98 10.63 15.15
CA THR A 209 3.15 9.92 15.65
C THR A 209 4.28 10.02 14.64
N ARG A 210 5.41 10.60 15.07
CA ARG A 210 6.67 10.54 14.32
C ARG A 210 7.28 9.15 14.47
N HIS A 211 7.41 8.45 13.35
CA HIS A 211 8.00 7.11 13.31
C HIS A 211 9.51 7.20 13.03
N GLN A 212 9.87 7.96 12.00
CA GLN A 212 11.22 8.08 11.47
C GLN A 212 12.04 9.16 12.18
N PHE A 213 13.26 8.78 12.55
CA PHE A 213 14.27 9.68 13.11
C PHE A 213 15.60 9.62 12.36
N LYS A 214 15.78 8.67 11.43
CA LYS A 214 16.90 8.58 10.50
C LYS A 214 16.53 9.11 9.12
N ASP A 215 17.48 9.15 8.19
CA ASP A 215 17.37 9.96 6.98
C ASP A 215 16.93 9.21 5.70
N SER A 216 16.65 7.90 5.75
CA SER A 216 16.60 7.08 4.52
C SER A 216 15.42 6.13 4.36
N GLU A 217 14.56 6.06 5.36
CA GLU A 217 13.57 5.00 5.51
C GLU A 217 12.18 5.44 5.06
N CYS A 218 12.02 6.69 4.58
CA CYS A 218 10.72 7.28 4.25
C CYS A 218 9.96 6.41 3.23
N GLY A 219 10.63 5.92 2.18
CA GLY A 219 10.02 4.99 1.23
C GLY A 219 9.62 3.65 1.86
N MET A 220 10.43 3.13 2.79
CA MET A 220 10.09 1.90 3.53
C MET A 220 8.88 2.10 4.45
N TYR A 221 8.78 3.26 5.11
CA TYR A 221 7.62 3.61 5.91
C TYR A 221 6.36 3.79 5.06
N CYS A 222 6.44 4.36 3.85
CA CYS A 222 5.32 4.40 2.91
C CYS A 222 4.80 3.00 2.57
N LEU A 223 5.70 2.09 2.20
CA LEU A 223 5.35 0.69 1.89
C LEU A 223 4.76 -0.05 3.10
N TYR A 224 5.30 0.21 4.29
CA TYR A 224 4.77 -0.37 5.52
C TYR A 224 3.41 0.21 5.88
N PHE A 225 3.20 1.51 5.69
CA PHE A 225 1.92 2.16 5.94
C PHE A 225 0.82 1.59 5.05
N HIS A 226 1.05 1.45 3.74
CA HIS A 226 0.07 0.79 2.86
C HIS A 226 -0.17 -0.66 3.27
N TYR A 227 0.89 -1.42 3.60
CA TYR A 227 0.73 -2.78 4.12
C TYR A 227 -0.11 -2.83 5.39
N ALA A 228 0.12 -1.92 6.34
CA ALA A 228 -0.63 -1.83 7.57
C ALA A 228 -2.10 -1.46 7.32
N CYS A 229 -2.39 -0.54 6.40
CA CYS A 229 -3.77 -0.24 6.01
C CYS A 229 -4.47 -1.45 5.38
N LEU A 230 -3.78 -2.16 4.49
CA LEU A 230 -4.31 -3.36 3.84
C LEU A 230 -4.54 -4.51 4.83
N MET A 231 -3.67 -4.63 5.84
CA MET A 231 -3.72 -5.67 6.86
C MET A 231 -4.49 -5.27 8.13
N GLU A 232 -5.10 -4.08 8.13
CA GLU A 232 -5.80 -3.48 9.28
C GLU A 232 -4.95 -3.43 10.57
N LEU A 233 -3.64 -3.19 10.42
CA LEU A 233 -2.69 -3.12 11.52
C LEU A 233 -2.63 -1.71 12.12
N PRO A 234 -2.54 -1.60 13.47
CA PRO A 234 -2.41 -0.32 14.13
C PRO A 234 -1.05 0.33 13.85
N MET A 235 -1.05 1.66 13.70
CA MET A 235 0.16 2.48 13.52
C MET A 235 0.17 3.71 14.45
N GLU A 236 -0.65 3.72 15.49
CA GLU A 236 -0.69 4.81 16.47
C GLU A 236 0.60 4.88 17.29
N ALA A 237 1.16 3.71 17.62
CA ALA A 237 2.42 3.61 18.35
C ALA A 237 3.63 3.78 17.42
N ARG A 238 4.72 4.34 17.96
CA ARG A 238 5.96 4.51 17.20
C ARG A 238 6.47 3.14 16.74
N ILE A 239 6.84 3.10 15.47
CA ILE A 239 7.55 1.98 14.84
C ILE A 239 8.99 2.47 14.62
N PRO A 240 10.01 1.90 15.28
CA PRO A 240 11.38 2.37 15.17
C PRO A 240 12.02 2.11 13.80
N ASP A 241 12.99 2.95 13.44
CA ASP A 241 13.79 2.84 12.21
C ASP A 241 14.51 1.49 12.09
N GLU A 242 14.93 0.90 13.21
CA GLU A 242 15.52 -0.45 13.26
C GLU A 242 14.54 -1.54 12.81
N VAL A 243 13.27 -1.40 13.18
CA VAL A 243 12.21 -2.32 12.77
C VAL A 243 11.97 -2.18 11.27
N MET A 244 11.91 -0.95 10.74
CA MET A 244 11.78 -0.74 9.29
C MET A 244 12.98 -1.25 8.49
N ASN A 245 14.20 -1.12 9.02
CA ASN A 245 15.37 -1.70 8.40
C ASN A 245 15.34 -3.24 8.40
N GLY A 246 14.78 -3.86 9.45
CA GLY A 246 14.47 -5.29 9.45
C GLY A 246 13.45 -5.65 8.37
N PHE A 247 12.40 -4.84 8.22
CA PHE A 247 11.31 -5.04 7.26
C PHE A 247 11.80 -5.08 5.79
N ARG A 248 12.94 -4.45 5.48
CA ARG A 248 13.60 -4.57 4.16
C ARG A 248 13.80 -6.03 3.73
N GLN A 249 14.05 -6.96 4.66
CA GLN A 249 14.25 -8.40 4.36
C GLN A 249 12.95 -9.13 4.02
N ILE A 250 11.84 -8.58 4.49
CA ILE A 250 10.49 -9.11 4.25
C ILE A 250 10.02 -8.66 2.88
N LEU A 251 10.34 -7.43 2.47
CA LEU A 251 9.93 -6.90 1.18
C LEU A 251 10.90 -7.25 0.03
N PHE A 252 12.20 -7.35 0.31
CA PHE A 252 13.21 -7.53 -0.74
C PHE A 252 14.06 -8.78 -0.53
N THR A 253 14.48 -9.39 -1.63
CA THR A 253 15.55 -10.38 -1.65
C THR A 253 16.90 -9.67 -1.63
N ALA A 254 17.87 -10.26 -0.93
CA ALA A 254 19.23 -9.73 -0.88
C ALA A 254 19.79 -9.56 -2.30
N PRO A 255 20.51 -8.46 -2.58
CA PRO A 255 21.10 -8.26 -3.90
C PRO A 255 22.15 -9.36 -4.13
N LYS A 256 22.16 -9.95 -5.33
CA LYS A 256 23.21 -10.89 -5.72
C LYS A 256 24.50 -10.10 -5.90
N LYS A 257 25.60 -10.60 -5.32
CA LYS A 257 26.96 -10.11 -5.58
C LYS A 257 27.32 -10.26 -7.05
#